data_AF-A0A7V8X2G6-F1
#
_entry.id   AF-A0A7V8X2G6-F1
#
_cell.length_a   1.000
_cell.length_b   1.000
_cell.length_c   1.000
_cell.angle_alpha   90.00
_cell.angle_beta   90.00
_cell.angle_gamma   90.00
#
_symmetry.space_group_name_H-M   'P 1'
#
loop_
_entity.id
_entity.type
_entity.pdbx_description
1 polymer ?
#
loop_
_entity_poly.entity_id
_entity_poly.type
_entity_poly.pdbx_seq_one_letter_code
_entity_poly.pdbx_strand_id
1 'polypeptide(L)'
;FEIILGLMIATRPIAPKVSAIGSLGALLLFLVTLTFVFSTPGGWQPGYGIPFLSPDPGQFLAKDVAYAAIAVWTAGEALRADRRT
;
A
#
# COMPACT_ATOMS: atom_id res chain seq x y z
N PHE A 1 -7.31 9.38 -4.52
CA PHE A 1 -8.23 8.22 -4.35
C PHE A 1 -7.86 7.36 -3.13
N GLU A 2 -6.75 7.62 -2.44
CA GLU A 2 -6.38 6.93 -1.19
C GLU A 2 -7.45 7.06 -0.11
N ILE A 3 -8.09 8.23 0.01
CA ILE A 3 -9.17 8.44 0.98
C ILE A 3 -10.35 7.49 0.70
N ILE A 4 -10.71 7.30 -0.57
CA ILE A 4 -11.80 6.39 -0.95
C ILE A 4 -11.43 4.95 -0.59
N LEU A 5 -10.21 4.52 -0.90
CA LEU A 5 -9.72 3.19 -0.54
C LEU A 5 -9.67 2.99 0.98
N GLY A 6 -9.22 4.00 1.73
CA GLY A 6 -9.22 4.01 3.19
C GLY A 6 -10.62 3.89 3.77
N LEU A 7 -11.60 4.62 3.22
CA LEU A 7 -13.01 4.50 3.60
C LEU A 7 -13.54 3.09 3.29
N MET A 8 -13.23 2.53 2.12
CA MET A 8 -13.61 1.15 1.78
C MET A 8 -13.03 0.17 2.80
N ILE A 9 -11.74 0.25 3.14
CA ILE A 9 -11.10 -0.60 4.16
C ILE A 9 -11.83 -0.47 5.50
N ALA A 10 -12.20 0.75 5.90
CA ALA A 10 -12.91 1.02 7.15
C ALA A 10 -14.31 0.36 7.24
N THR A 11 -14.92 -0.02 6.11
CA THR A 11 -16.23 -0.71 6.10
C THR A 11 -16.18 -2.17 6.59
N ARG A 12 -15.01 -2.68 7.00
CA ARG A 12 -14.80 -4.06 7.47
C ARG A 12 -15.87 -4.60 8.45
N PRO A 13 -16.40 -3.83 9.43
CA PRO A 13 -17.42 -4.35 10.37
C PRO A 13 -18.81 -4.57 9.75
N ILE A 14 -19.15 -3.83 8.69
CA ILE A 14 -20.51 -3.81 8.10
C ILE A 14 -20.57 -4.46 6.72
N ALA A 15 -19.49 -4.33 5.93
CA ALA A 15 -19.39 -4.84 4.58
C ALA A 15 -17.97 -5.41 4.33
N PRO A 16 -17.65 -6.60 4.87
CA PRO A 16 -16.33 -7.22 4.74
C PRO A 16 -15.86 -7.33 3.28
N LYS A 17 -16.76 -7.65 2.35
CA LYS A 17 -16.47 -7.68 0.91
C LYS A 17 -15.96 -6.35 0.35
N VAL A 18 -16.57 -5.23 0.73
CA VAL A 18 -16.17 -3.89 0.27
C VAL A 18 -14.80 -3.54 0.85
N SER A 19 -14.56 -3.88 2.12
CA SER A 19 -13.26 -3.76 2.77
C SER A 19 -12.17 -4.55 2.04
N ALA A 20 -12.45 -5.80 1.66
CA ALA A 20 -11.49 -6.61 0.90
C ALA A 20 -11.12 -5.98 -0.45
N ILE A 21 -12.11 -5.46 -1.19
CA ILE A 21 -11.87 -4.74 -2.45
C ILE A 21 -11.03 -3.48 -2.20
N GLY A 22 -11.35 -2.71 -1.15
CA GLY A 22 -10.59 -1.53 -0.75
C GLY A 22 -9.14 -1.84 -0.42
N SER A 23 -8.90 -2.91 0.36
CA SER A 23 -7.56 -3.38 0.72
C SER A 23 -6.75 -3.82 -0.50
N LEU A 24 -7.36 -4.56 -1.44
CA LEU A 24 -6.69 -4.96 -2.69
C LEU A 24 -6.39 -3.75 -3.58
N GLY A 25 -7.29 -2.77 -3.66
CA GLY A 25 -7.05 -1.52 -4.35
C GLY A 25 -5.91 -0.71 -3.73
N ALA A 26 -5.84 -0.65 -2.41
CA ALA A 26 -4.74 0.00 -1.69
C ALA A 26 -3.40 -0.72 -1.92
N LEU A 27 -3.39 -2.06 -1.92
CA LEU A 27 -2.21 -2.84 -2.25
C LEU A 27 -1.69 -2.50 -3.65
N LEU A 28 -2.56 -2.53 -4.66
CA LEU A 28 -2.19 -2.18 -6.03
C LEU A 28 -1.66 -0.75 -6.13
N LEU A 29 -2.29 0.19 -5.43
CA LEU A 29 -1.81 1.56 -5.37
C LEU A 29 -0.38 1.65 -4.82
N PHE A 30 -0.11 1.06 -3.65
CA PHE A 30 1.22 1.12 -3.04
C PHE A 30 2.28 0.38 -3.85
N LEU A 31 1.90 -0.70 -4.55
CA LEU A 31 2.81 -1.37 -5.48
C LEU A 31 3.16 -0.46 -6.66
N VAL A 32 2.18 0.24 -7.22
CA VAL A 32 2.43 1.22 -8.30
C VAL A 32 3.33 2.35 -7.80
N THR A 33 3.10 2.92 -6.62
CA THR A 33 3.98 3.98 -6.08
C THR A 33 5.39 3.48 -5.80
N LEU A 34 5.55 2.25 -5.30
CA LEU A 34 6.88 1.65 -5.09
C LEU A 34 7.68 1.49 -6.38
N THR A 35 7.03 1.35 -7.54
CA THR A 35 7.76 1.32 -8.82
C THR A 35 8.55 2.62 -9.08
N PHE A 36 8.12 3.74 -8.50
CA PHE A 36 8.79 5.03 -8.65
C PHE A 36 10.18 5.09 -8.03
N VAL A 37 10.49 4.21 -7.08
CA VAL A 37 11.85 4.11 -6.54
C VAL A 37 12.85 3.68 -7.62
N PHE A 38 12.38 2.94 -8.63
CA PHE A 38 13.19 2.46 -9.74
C PHE A 38 13.05 3.33 -11.00
N SER A 39 11.85 3.85 -11.28
CA SER A 39 11.60 4.58 -12.52
C SER A 39 11.92 6.08 -12.43
N THR A 40 11.95 6.66 -11.23
CA THR A 40 12.07 8.12 -11.04
C THR A 40 13.51 8.51 -10.68
N PRO A 41 14.11 9.50 -11.38
CA PRO A 41 15.38 10.08 -10.98
C PRO A 41 15.34 10.58 -9.54
N GLY A 42 16.37 10.24 -8.76
CA GLY A 42 16.43 10.62 -7.36
C GLY A 42 15.76 9.64 -6.40
N GLY A 43 15.21 8.48 -6.83
CA GLY A 43 14.78 7.43 -5.89
C GLY A 43 15.92 6.90 -5.01
N TRP A 44 17.14 6.89 -5.55
CA TRP A 44 18.36 6.46 -4.87
C TRP A 44 19.29 7.64 -4.59
N GLN A 45 20.01 7.59 -3.47
CA GLN A 45 20.99 8.58 -3.06
C GLN A 45 22.16 8.60 -4.06
N PRO A 46 22.45 9.75 -4.70
CA PRO A 46 23.57 9.86 -5.63
C PRO A 46 24.91 9.51 -4.96
N GLY A 47 25.71 8.66 -5.60
CA GLY A 47 27.03 8.26 -5.11
C GLY A 47 27.07 7.14 -4.07
N TYR A 48 25.92 6.71 -3.52
CA TYR A 48 25.85 5.64 -2.52
C TYR A 48 25.30 4.31 -3.08
N GLY A 49 24.54 4.35 -4.19
CA GLY A 49 23.96 3.16 -4.82
C GLY A 49 22.83 2.53 -3.99
N ILE A 50 22.36 1.35 -4.42
CA ILE A 50 21.34 0.57 -3.69
C ILE A 50 21.99 -0.04 -2.43
N PRO A 51 21.35 -0.02 -1.23
CA PRO A 51 19.96 0.35 -0.96
C PRO A 51 19.77 1.76 -0.35
N PHE A 52 20.68 2.71 -0.59
CA PHE A 52 20.59 4.04 0.02
C PHE A 52 19.54 4.89 -0.69
N LEU A 53 18.41 5.10 0.00
CA LEU A 53 17.32 5.96 -0.48
C LEU A 53 17.65 7.43 -0.23
N SER A 54 17.31 8.28 -1.21
CA SER A 54 17.42 9.72 -1.05
C SER A 54 16.45 10.24 0.03
N PRO A 55 16.75 11.36 0.71
CA PRO A 55 15.82 12.00 1.63
C PRO A 55 14.45 12.25 0.98
N ASP A 56 14.45 12.76 -0.25
CA ASP A 56 13.27 12.93 -1.08
C ASP A 56 13.60 12.61 -2.54
N PRO A 57 12.80 11.78 -3.25
CA PRO A 57 11.58 11.09 -2.80
C PRO A 57 11.81 9.68 -2.19
N GLY A 58 13.04 9.18 -2.12
CA GLY A 58 13.32 7.76 -1.82
C GLY A 58 12.77 7.28 -0.47
N GLN A 59 13.08 8.02 0.61
CA GLN A 59 12.63 7.67 1.96
C GLN A 59 11.11 7.84 2.13
N PHE A 60 10.49 8.79 1.43
CA PHE A 60 9.04 8.92 1.41
C PHE A 60 8.35 7.67 0.86
N LEU A 61 8.93 7.05 -0.18
CA LEU A 61 8.40 5.82 -0.79
C LEU A 61 8.59 4.58 0.09
N ALA A 62 9.58 4.58 0.99
CA ALA A 62 9.83 3.44 1.87
C ALA A 62 8.62 3.07 2.74
N LYS A 63 7.80 4.07 3.13
CA LYS A 63 6.58 3.86 3.92
C LYS A 63 5.56 2.97 3.20
N ASP A 64 5.54 3.02 1.87
CA ASP A 64 4.54 2.32 1.06
C ASP A 64 4.75 0.80 1.09
N VAL A 65 5.97 0.33 1.42
CA VAL A 65 6.24 -1.09 1.69
C VAL A 65 5.44 -1.57 2.90
N ALA A 66 5.46 -0.81 4.00
CA ALA A 66 4.70 -1.15 5.19
C ALA A 66 3.20 -1.09 4.91
N TYR A 67 2.74 -0.08 4.18
CA TYR A 67 1.33 0.04 3.81
C TYR A 67 0.85 -1.07 2.87
N ALA A 68 1.68 -1.53 1.93
CA ALA A 68 1.38 -2.70 1.11
C ALA A 68 1.22 -3.97 1.95
N ALA A 69 2.10 -4.20 2.93
CA ALA A 69 1.97 -5.34 3.84
C ALA A 69 0.68 -5.27 4.68
N ILE A 70 0.33 -4.08 5.19
CA ILE A 70 -0.93 -3.86 5.91
C ILE A 70 -2.14 -4.06 5.00
N ALA A 71 -2.07 -3.65 3.74
CA ALA A 71 -3.12 -3.87 2.76
C ALA A 71 -3.35 -5.37 2.49
N VAL A 72 -2.29 -6.17 2.35
CA VAL A 72 -2.39 -7.65 2.25
C VAL A 72 -3.04 -8.23 3.50
N TRP A 73 -2.61 -7.81 4.68
CA TRP A 73 -3.15 -8.29 5.95
C TRP A 73 -4.65 -7.99 6.09
N THR A 74 -5.04 -6.74 5.84
CA THR A 74 -6.45 -6.29 5.93
C THR A 74 -7.33 -6.96 4.89
N ALA A 75 -6.83 -7.21 3.67
CA ALA A 75 -7.56 -8.00 2.67
C ALA A 75 -7.83 -9.43 3.16
N GLY A 76 -6.82 -10.09 3.74
CA GLY A 76 -6.97 -11.43 4.30
C GLY A 76 -7.97 -11.48 5.46
N GLU A 77 -7.91 -10.51 6.37
CA GLU A 77 -8.88 -10.37 7.46
C GLU A 77 -10.31 -10.12 6.96
N ALA A 78 -10.48 -9.23 6.00
CA ALA A 78 -11.79 -8.91 5.43
C ALA A 78 -12.42 -10.11 4.70
N LEU A 79 -11.63 -10.85 3.90
CA LEU A 79 -12.09 -12.07 3.22
C LEU A 79 -12.47 -13.18 4.21
N ARG A 80 -11.77 -13.30 5.35
CA ARG A 80 -12.15 -14.25 6.40
C ARG A 80 -13.45 -13.86 7.10
N ALA A 81 -13.68 -12.57 7.31
CA ALA A 81 -14.92 -12.07 7.89
C ALA A 81 -16.12 -12.28 6.95
N ASP A 82 -15.94 -12.05 5.65
CA ASP A 82 -16.98 -12.29 4.62
C ASP A 82 -17.45 -13.74 4.57
N ARG A 83 -16.55 -14.70 4.79
CA ARG A 83 -16.89 -16.13 4.85
C ARG A 83 -17.69 -16.56 6.09
N ARG A 84 -17.80 -15.69 7.10
CA ARG A 84 -18.48 -15.99 8.38
C ARG A 84 -19.88 -15.39 8.48
N THR A 85 -20.24 -14.48 7.57
CA THR A 85 -21.55 -13.83 7.46
C THR A 85 -22.39 -14.49 6.39
#